data_AF-A0A7Y2ULB4-F1
#
_entry.id   AF-A0A7Y2ULB4-F1
#
_cell.length_a   1.000
_cell.length_b   1.000
_cell.length_c   1.000
_cell.angle_alpha   90.00
_cell.angle_beta   90.00
_cell.angle_gamma   90.00
#
_symmetry.space_group_name_H-M   'P 1'
#
loop_
_entity.id
_entity.type
_entity.pdbx_description
1 polymer ?
#
loop_
_entity_poly.entity_id
_entity_poly.type
_entity_poly.pdbx_seq_one_letter_code
_entity_poly.pdbx_strand_id
1 'polypeptide(L)'
;EAQFQFFNSAKLSDEGRPVMAGLNYFLTHENRGGSGSGLLGEKKDVKVWLGWLELLANKDVEAIDSPIGWLPYYDDLKKLFDTIDKQYPKSLYDMQFSLYVDKILDRIKGQTEAYKEEENVPPTLFTIYEKQKGELLALKEKYGSVVSIDELS
;
A
#
# COMPACT_ATOMS: atom_id res chain seq x y z
N GLU A 1 -8.37 22.22 -2.59
CA GLU A 1 -8.27 23.14 -1.43
C GLU A 1 -8.41 22.47 -0.06
N ALA A 2 -9.61 22.02 0.34
CA ALA A 2 -9.91 21.69 1.74
C ALA A 2 -9.06 20.55 2.34
N GLN A 3 -8.76 19.52 1.55
CA GLN A 3 -7.93 18.40 2.00
C GLN A 3 -6.49 18.85 2.33
N PHE A 4 -5.86 19.63 1.46
CA PHE A 4 -4.51 20.16 1.72
C PHE A 4 -4.49 21.12 2.91
N GLN A 5 -5.51 21.97 3.06
CA GLN A 5 -5.62 22.85 4.24
C GLN A 5 -5.77 22.06 5.54
N PHE A 6 -6.53 20.96 5.51
CA PHE A 6 -6.70 20.08 6.67
C PHE A 6 -5.40 19.37 7.03
N PHE A 7 -4.76 18.66 6.09
CA PHE A 7 -3.55 17.89 6.37
C PHE A 7 -2.31 18.76 6.67
N ASN A 8 -2.27 20.00 6.17
CA ASN A 8 -1.20 20.96 6.50
C ASN A 8 -1.55 21.87 7.70
N SER A 9 -2.65 21.60 8.41
CA SER A 9 -3.07 22.44 9.53
C SER A 9 -2.10 22.31 10.70
N ALA A 10 -1.54 23.42 11.15
CA ALA A 10 -0.71 23.50 12.36
C ALA A 10 -1.46 23.12 13.66
N LYS A 11 -2.78 22.93 13.59
CA LYS A 11 -3.59 22.44 14.72
C LYS A 11 -3.50 20.93 14.92
N LEU A 12 -2.98 20.18 13.94
CA LEU A 12 -2.77 18.74 14.06
C LEU A 12 -1.46 18.46 14.79
N SER A 13 -1.54 17.75 15.92
CA SER A 13 -0.35 17.14 16.55
C SER A 13 0.06 15.87 15.82
N ASP A 14 1.27 15.37 16.06
CA ASP A 14 1.70 14.07 15.52
C ASP A 14 0.83 12.92 16.04
N GLU A 15 0.34 13.00 17.27
CA GLU A 15 -0.55 12.01 17.88
C GLU A 15 -1.96 12.02 17.28
N GLY A 16 -2.49 13.20 16.93
CA GLY A 16 -3.82 13.36 16.34
C GLY A 16 -3.83 13.41 14.81
N ARG A 17 -2.70 13.12 14.15
CA ARG A 17 -2.59 13.22 12.69
C ARG A 17 -3.38 12.08 12.04
N PRO A 18 -4.30 12.36 11.10
CA PRO A 18 -5.04 11.31 10.42
C PRO A 18 -4.13 10.43 9.56
N VAL A 19 -4.43 9.14 9.51
CA VAL A 19 -3.79 8.20 8.59
C VAL A 19 -4.23 8.50 7.15
N MET A 20 -3.26 8.60 6.24
CA MET A 20 -3.52 8.66 4.80
C MET A 20 -3.19 7.30 4.18
N ALA A 21 -4.18 6.68 3.54
CA ALA A 21 -4.05 5.34 3.00
C ALA A 21 -4.42 5.28 1.51
N GLY A 22 -3.68 4.47 0.75
CA GLY A 22 -4.03 4.07 -0.61
C GLY A 22 -4.69 2.70 -0.61
N LEU A 23 -5.92 2.62 -1.13
CA LEU A 23 -6.70 1.37 -1.19
C LEU A 23 -6.93 0.97 -2.65
N ASN A 24 -6.74 -0.31 -2.96
CA ASN A 24 -7.01 -0.87 -4.28
C ASN A 24 -7.94 -2.08 -4.21
N TYR A 25 -9.23 -1.85 -4.47
CA TYR A 25 -10.26 -2.88 -4.52
C TYR A 25 -10.33 -3.65 -5.84
N PHE A 26 -9.51 -3.26 -6.83
CA PHE A 26 -9.63 -3.69 -8.22
C PHE A 26 -8.48 -4.61 -8.66
N LEU A 27 -7.73 -5.18 -7.71
CA LEU A 27 -6.76 -6.22 -8.03
C LEU A 27 -7.48 -7.44 -8.60
N THR A 28 -6.95 -7.99 -9.69
CA THR A 28 -7.49 -9.18 -10.34
C THR A 28 -6.51 -10.34 -10.25
N HIS A 29 -7.01 -11.56 -10.40
CA HIS A 29 -6.17 -12.75 -10.48
C HIS A 29 -5.12 -12.63 -11.59
N GLU A 30 -5.52 -12.19 -12.78
CA GLU A 30 -4.63 -12.08 -13.96
C GLU A 30 -3.50 -11.08 -13.71
N ASN A 31 -3.82 -9.93 -13.10
CA ASN A 31 -2.83 -8.89 -12.81
C ASN A 31 -1.84 -9.28 -11.70
N ARG A 32 -2.17 -10.34 -10.96
CA ARG A 32 -1.43 -10.83 -9.79
C ARG A 32 -0.93 -12.27 -9.98
N GLY A 33 -0.77 -12.70 -11.23
CA GLY A 33 -0.11 -13.97 -11.59
C GLY A 33 -0.93 -15.23 -11.30
N GLY A 34 -2.20 -15.09 -10.94
CA GLY A 34 -3.12 -16.19 -10.73
C GLY A 34 -3.73 -16.70 -12.04
N SER A 35 -4.15 -17.96 -12.04
CA SER A 35 -4.85 -18.60 -13.18
C SER A 35 -6.37 -18.37 -13.19
N GLY A 36 -6.89 -17.69 -12.17
CA GLY A 36 -8.32 -17.35 -12.05
C GLY A 36 -8.70 -16.13 -12.90
N SER A 37 -10.00 -15.83 -12.93
CA SER A 37 -10.53 -14.62 -13.58
C SER A 37 -11.25 -13.71 -12.59
N GLY A 38 -11.13 -12.39 -12.77
CA GLY A 38 -11.89 -11.40 -11.99
C GLY A 38 -11.18 -10.91 -10.72
N LEU A 39 -11.93 -10.20 -9.88
CA LEU A 39 -11.40 -9.49 -8.70
C LEU A 39 -10.92 -10.45 -7.60
N LEU A 40 -9.81 -10.10 -6.94
CA LEU A 40 -9.33 -10.77 -5.73
C LEU A 40 -10.16 -10.44 -4.49
N GLY A 41 -10.86 -9.30 -4.51
CA GLY A 41 -11.65 -8.79 -3.39
C GLY A 41 -13.14 -8.75 -3.69
N GLU A 42 -13.93 -8.68 -2.62
CA GLU A 42 -15.37 -8.52 -2.67
C GLU A 42 -15.80 -7.27 -1.89
N LYS A 43 -17.03 -6.79 -2.13
CA LYS A 43 -17.56 -5.59 -1.45
C LYS A 43 -17.53 -5.69 0.07
N LYS A 44 -17.72 -6.89 0.64
CA LYS A 44 -17.71 -7.08 2.10
C LYS A 44 -16.32 -6.92 2.72
N ASP A 45 -15.26 -7.09 1.94
CA ASP A 45 -13.86 -6.98 2.40
C ASP A 45 -13.51 -5.53 2.77
N VAL A 46 -14.27 -4.55 2.30
CA VAL A 46 -14.14 -3.13 2.70
C VAL A 46 -14.13 -2.96 4.22
N LYS A 47 -14.92 -3.77 4.94
CA LYS A 47 -14.94 -3.75 6.42
C LYS A 47 -13.59 -4.11 7.02
N VAL A 48 -12.87 -5.06 6.41
CA VAL A 48 -11.55 -5.49 6.86
C VAL A 48 -10.52 -4.39 6.64
N TRP A 49 -10.50 -3.78 5.45
CA TRP A 49 -9.53 -2.72 5.15
C TRP A 49 -9.71 -1.49 6.03
N LEU A 50 -10.95 -1.07 6.26
CA LEU A 50 -11.25 0.03 7.16
C LEU A 50 -10.98 -0.33 8.63
N GLY A 51 -11.27 -1.57 9.03
CA GLY A 51 -10.96 -2.06 10.38
C GLY A 51 -9.46 -2.06 10.67
N TRP A 52 -8.63 -2.51 9.71
CA TRP A 52 -7.17 -2.48 9.91
C TRP A 52 -6.63 -1.05 10.00
N LEU A 53 -7.14 -0.11 9.18
CA LEU A 53 -6.75 1.29 9.27
C LEU A 53 -7.14 1.94 10.60
N GLU A 54 -8.27 1.53 11.18
CA GLU A 54 -8.71 1.97 12.51
C GLU A 54 -7.76 1.45 13.60
N LEU A 55 -7.43 0.17 13.60
CA LEU A 55 -6.44 -0.40 14.53
C LEU A 55 -5.09 0.28 14.40
N LEU A 56 -4.63 0.52 13.16
CA LEU A 56 -3.36 1.20 12.89
C LEU A 56 -3.37 2.63 13.42
N ALA A 57 -4.46 3.38 13.21
CA ALA A 57 -4.60 4.76 13.69
C ALA A 57 -4.56 4.85 15.23
N ASN A 58 -5.06 3.83 15.93
CA ASN A 58 -5.03 3.73 17.39
C ASN A 58 -3.75 3.08 17.94
N LYS A 59 -2.83 2.64 17.06
CA LYS A 59 -1.59 1.92 17.42
C LYS A 59 -1.84 0.56 18.10
N ASP A 60 -2.97 -0.07 17.78
CA ASP A 60 -3.35 -1.40 18.29
C ASP A 60 -2.70 -2.55 17.49
N VAL A 61 -2.12 -2.23 16.32
CA VAL A 61 -1.36 -3.16 15.46
C VAL A 61 -0.09 -2.50 14.93
N GLU A 62 0.89 -3.33 14.58
CA GLU A 62 2.08 -2.89 13.86
C GLU A 62 1.85 -2.95 12.33
N ALA A 63 2.77 -2.37 11.57
CA ALA A 63 2.76 -2.45 10.12
C ALA A 63 4.15 -2.74 9.57
N ILE A 64 4.18 -3.38 8.41
CA ILE A 64 5.40 -3.74 7.71
C ILE A 64 5.86 -2.54 6.92
N ASP A 65 7.08 -2.07 7.18
CA ASP A 65 7.66 -0.96 6.44
C ASP A 65 8.13 -1.42 5.06
N SER A 66 7.80 -0.62 4.04
CA SER A 66 8.18 -0.92 2.66
C SER A 66 8.51 0.36 1.91
N PRO A 67 9.20 0.26 0.76
CA PRO A 67 9.50 1.44 -0.06
C PRO A 67 8.25 2.23 -0.50
N ILE A 68 7.06 1.62 -0.47
CA ILE A 68 5.81 2.26 -0.87
C ILE A 68 4.88 2.58 0.31
N GLY A 69 5.41 2.56 1.54
CA GLY A 69 4.67 2.82 2.77
C GLY A 69 4.32 1.54 3.53
N TRP A 70 3.41 1.67 4.49
CA TRP A 70 3.08 0.62 5.43
C TRP A 70 2.07 -0.38 4.89
N LEU A 71 2.29 -1.66 5.22
CA LEU A 71 1.45 -2.78 4.80
C LEU A 71 1.01 -3.63 6.01
N PRO A 72 -0.18 -4.25 5.96
CA PRO A 72 -0.67 -5.10 7.04
C PRO A 72 0.05 -6.44 7.14
N TYR A 73 0.21 -6.94 8.36
CA TYR A 73 0.54 -8.35 8.60
C TYR A 73 -0.65 -9.26 8.26
N TYR A 74 -0.35 -10.49 7.81
CA TYR A 74 -1.38 -11.48 7.48
C TYR A 74 -2.29 -11.81 8.67
N ASP A 75 -1.72 -11.99 9.85
CA ASP A 75 -2.47 -12.44 11.03
C ASP A 75 -3.49 -11.41 11.52
N ASP A 76 -3.20 -10.11 11.36
CA ASP A 76 -4.16 -9.05 11.70
C ASP A 76 -5.35 -9.06 10.75
N LEU A 77 -5.09 -9.19 9.44
CA LEU A 77 -6.15 -9.29 8.45
C LEU A 77 -6.97 -10.56 8.62
N LYS A 78 -6.33 -11.70 8.91
CA LYS A 78 -7.02 -12.97 9.13
C LYS A 78 -8.06 -12.85 10.24
N LYS A 79 -7.69 -12.28 11.39
CA LYS A 79 -8.62 -12.02 12.50
C LYS A 79 -9.80 -11.13 12.07
N LEU A 80 -9.54 -10.09 11.27
CA LEU A 80 -10.58 -9.20 10.76
C LEU A 80 -11.51 -9.90 9.75
N PHE A 81 -10.97 -10.75 8.88
CA PHE A 81 -11.77 -11.54 7.94
C PHE A 81 -12.70 -12.56 8.64
N ASP A 82 -12.28 -13.10 9.79
CA ASP A 82 -13.13 -13.95 10.63
C ASP A 82 -14.38 -13.20 11.13
N THR A 83 -14.28 -11.89 11.38
CA THR A 83 -15.43 -11.06 11.81
C THR A 83 -16.51 -10.87 10.74
N ILE A 84 -16.22 -11.22 9.49
CA ILE A 84 -17.15 -11.16 8.35
C ILE A 84 -17.44 -12.54 7.76
N ASP A 85 -17.18 -13.60 8.53
CA ASP A 85 -17.41 -15.00 8.18
C ASP A 85 -16.80 -15.36 6.81
N LYS A 86 -15.59 -14.88 6.52
CA LYS A 86 -14.89 -15.15 5.26
C LYS A 86 -13.53 -15.78 5.53
N GLN A 87 -13.29 -16.93 4.91
CA GLN A 87 -11.97 -17.56 4.90
C GLN A 87 -10.96 -16.67 4.18
N TYR A 88 -9.82 -16.43 4.83
CA TYR A 88 -8.73 -15.62 4.28
C TYR A 88 -7.44 -16.45 4.18
N PRO A 89 -7.25 -17.20 3.09
CA PRO A 89 -6.06 -18.02 2.92
C PRO A 89 -4.83 -17.15 2.66
N LYS A 90 -3.66 -17.60 3.11
CA LYS A 90 -2.38 -16.90 2.90
C LYS A 90 -2.10 -16.60 1.42
N SER A 91 -2.48 -17.50 0.53
CA SER A 91 -2.34 -17.30 -0.92
C SER A 91 -3.10 -16.08 -1.45
N LEU A 92 -4.26 -15.73 -0.86
CA LEU A 92 -4.99 -14.52 -1.22
C LEU A 92 -4.27 -13.26 -0.72
N TYR A 93 -3.74 -13.30 0.50
CA TYR A 93 -2.90 -12.23 1.05
C TYR A 93 -1.66 -11.98 0.19
N ASP A 94 -0.94 -13.04 -0.18
CA ASP A 94 0.27 -12.93 -1.02
C ASP A 94 -0.08 -12.28 -2.36
N MET A 95 -1.18 -12.73 -2.99
CA MET A 95 -1.69 -12.12 -4.20
C MET A 95 -2.11 -10.67 -4.02
N GLN A 96 -2.61 -10.23 -2.86
CA GLN A 96 -3.02 -8.85 -2.65
C GLN A 96 -1.84 -7.91 -2.37
N PHE A 97 -0.87 -8.36 -1.57
CA PHE A 97 0.13 -7.46 -0.99
C PHE A 97 1.54 -7.55 -1.58
N SER A 98 1.89 -8.64 -2.30
CA SER A 98 3.22 -8.73 -2.93
C SER A 98 3.58 -7.50 -3.77
N LEU A 99 4.83 -7.08 -3.71
CA LEU A 99 5.34 -5.94 -4.47
C LEU A 99 5.74 -6.38 -5.87
N TYR A 100 5.01 -5.92 -6.88
CA TYR A 100 5.37 -6.09 -8.28
C TYR A 100 6.31 -4.97 -8.67
N VAL A 101 7.59 -5.13 -8.35
CA VAL A 101 8.59 -4.06 -8.33
C VAL A 101 8.67 -3.34 -9.66
N ASP A 102 8.69 -4.08 -10.77
CA ASP A 102 8.75 -3.50 -12.12
C ASP A 102 7.55 -2.59 -12.42
N LYS A 103 6.34 -3.02 -12.06
CA LYS A 103 5.11 -2.22 -12.24
C LYS A 103 5.13 -0.95 -11.39
N ILE A 104 5.70 -1.02 -10.18
CA ILE A 104 5.82 0.12 -9.28
C ILE A 104 6.86 1.11 -9.81
N LEU A 105 8.01 0.62 -10.29
CA LEU A 105 9.04 1.45 -10.92
C LEU A 105 8.52 2.18 -12.16
N ASP A 106 7.77 1.48 -13.03
CA ASP A 106 7.13 2.08 -14.20
C ASP A 106 6.13 3.17 -13.81
N ARG A 107 5.33 2.95 -12.75
CA ARG A 107 4.42 3.96 -12.22
C ARG A 107 5.17 5.19 -11.71
N ILE A 108 6.22 5.00 -10.91
CA ILE A 108 7.04 6.10 -10.38
C ILE A 108 7.65 6.89 -11.54
N LYS A 109 8.17 6.22 -12.56
CA LYS A 109 8.70 6.86 -13.77
C LYS A 109 7.64 7.72 -14.46
N GLY A 110 6.47 7.14 -14.77
CA GLY A 110 5.40 7.87 -15.44
C GLY A 110 4.88 9.07 -14.63
N GLN A 111 4.75 8.91 -13.30
CA GLN A 111 4.40 10.02 -12.41
C GLN A 111 5.48 11.10 -12.39
N THR A 112 6.76 10.71 -12.33
CA THR A 112 7.89 11.64 -12.36
C THR A 112 7.92 12.44 -13.65
N GLU A 113 7.69 11.81 -14.80
CA GLU A 113 7.64 12.48 -16.10
C GLU A 113 6.46 13.47 -16.17
N ALA A 114 5.25 13.04 -15.79
CA ALA A 114 4.07 13.90 -15.79
C ALA A 114 4.21 15.12 -14.86
N TYR A 115 4.65 14.92 -13.61
CA TYR A 115 4.75 16.02 -12.64
C TYR A 115 5.90 16.98 -12.93
N LYS A 116 6.89 16.62 -13.74
CA LYS A 116 7.95 17.56 -14.17
C LYS A 116 7.45 18.63 -15.13
N GLU A 117 6.36 18.35 -15.85
CA GLU A 117 5.74 19.29 -16.78
C GLU A 117 4.79 20.28 -16.09
N GLU A 118 4.42 20.00 -14.83
CA GLU A 118 3.51 20.81 -14.03
C GLU A 118 4.23 21.94 -13.27
N GLU A 119 3.59 23.10 -13.18
CA GLU A 119 4.10 24.22 -12.39
C GLU A 119 3.84 24.02 -10.89
N ASN A 120 4.70 24.58 -10.04
CA ASN A 120 4.55 24.60 -8.57
C ASN A 120 4.57 23.23 -7.89
N VAL A 121 5.14 22.20 -8.51
CA VAL A 121 5.36 20.90 -7.86
C VAL A 121 6.52 21.00 -6.85
N PRO A 122 6.32 20.60 -5.57
CA PRO A 122 7.39 20.63 -4.57
C PRO A 122 8.56 19.71 -4.94
N PRO A 123 9.82 20.16 -4.87
CA PRO A 123 11.00 19.32 -5.13
C PRO A 123 11.06 18.05 -4.27
N THR A 124 10.49 18.12 -3.07
CA THR A 124 10.38 17.00 -2.12
C THR A 124 9.71 15.76 -2.75
N LEU A 125 8.76 15.94 -3.67
CA LEU A 125 8.11 14.83 -4.35
C LEU A 125 9.13 13.98 -5.13
N PHE A 126 10.00 14.63 -5.89
CA PHE A 126 11.01 13.95 -6.70
C PHE A 126 12.11 13.30 -5.84
N THR A 127 12.48 13.94 -4.73
CA THR A 127 13.39 13.32 -3.74
C THR A 127 12.80 12.02 -3.17
N ILE A 128 11.51 12.01 -2.86
CA ILE A 128 10.81 10.80 -2.40
C ILE A 128 10.82 9.73 -3.50
N TYR A 129 10.46 10.09 -4.74
CA TYR A 129 10.46 9.14 -5.86
C TYR A 129 11.82 8.50 -6.13
N GLU A 130 12.92 9.26 -6.07
CA GLU A 130 14.26 8.70 -6.24
C GLU A 130 14.65 7.77 -5.08
N LYS A 131 14.29 8.11 -3.82
CA LYS A 131 14.48 7.20 -2.68
C LYS A 131 13.72 5.89 -2.88
N GLN A 132 12.42 5.96 -3.19
CA GLN A 132 11.58 4.79 -3.40
C GLN A 132 12.13 3.91 -4.53
N LYS A 133 12.54 4.52 -5.64
CA LYS A 133 13.16 3.82 -6.76
C LYS A 133 14.43 3.08 -6.35
N GLY A 134 15.33 3.71 -5.59
CA GLY A 134 16.56 3.08 -5.10
C GLY A 134 16.27 1.87 -4.21
N GLU A 135 15.35 2.02 -3.25
CA GLU A 135 14.96 0.94 -2.32
C GLU A 135 14.27 -0.22 -3.05
N LEU A 136 13.40 0.08 -4.02
CA LEU A 136 12.75 -0.93 -4.87
C LEU A 136 13.76 -1.70 -5.72
N LEU A 137 14.73 -1.02 -6.33
CA LEU A 137 15.79 -1.68 -7.10
C LEU A 137 16.63 -2.62 -6.22
N ALA A 138 16.95 -2.21 -4.99
CA ALA A 138 17.66 -3.05 -4.03
C ALA A 138 16.82 -4.29 -3.63
N LEU A 139 15.52 -4.13 -3.41
CA LEU A 139 14.63 -5.28 -3.17
C LEU A 139 14.58 -6.22 -4.38
N LYS A 140 14.51 -5.68 -5.59
CA LYS A 140 14.50 -6.49 -6.82
C LYS A 140 15.79 -7.27 -7.01
N GLU A 141 16.93 -6.67 -6.71
CA GLU A 141 18.23 -7.36 -6.77
C GLU A 141 18.28 -8.54 -5.78
N LYS A 142 17.71 -8.37 -4.58
CA LYS A 142 17.74 -9.38 -3.52
C LYS A 142 16.71 -10.51 -3.72
N TYR A 143 15.49 -10.18 -4.13
CA TYR A 143 14.34 -11.10 -4.09
C TYR A 143 13.65 -11.30 -5.45
N GLY A 144 14.05 -10.56 -6.49
CA GLY A 144 13.44 -10.60 -7.81
C GLY A 144 12.29 -9.61 -8.01
N SER A 145 11.63 -9.70 -9.17
CA SER A 145 10.61 -8.72 -9.60
C SER A 145 9.29 -8.76 -8.82
N VAL A 146 9.02 -9.85 -8.10
CA VAL A 146 7.82 -10.03 -7.28
C VAL A 146 8.27 -10.39 -5.87
N VAL A 147 8.07 -9.47 -4.92
CA VAL A 147 8.56 -9.62 -3.55
C VAL A 147 7.39 -9.88 -2.62
N SER A 148 7.41 -11.02 -1.91
CA SER A 148 6.44 -11.31 -0.85
C SER A 148 6.69 -10.36 0.32
N ILE A 149 5.61 -9.99 1.02
CA ILE A 149 5.73 -9.10 2.17
C ILE A 149 6.42 -9.78 3.36
N ASP A 150 6.37 -11.11 3.43
CA ASP A 150 7.09 -11.88 4.46
C ASP A 150 8.63 -11.75 4.34
N GLU A 151 9.14 -11.31 3.19
CA GLU A 151 10.59 -11.03 2.99
C GLU A 151 11.04 -9.68 3.57
N LEU A 152 10.07 -8.86 4.00
CA LEU A 152 10.25 -7.51 4.55
C LEU A 152 9.98 -7.42 6.06
N SER A 153 9.37 -8.46 6.64
CA SER A 153 9.03 -8.57 8.07
C SER A 153 10.15 -9.18 8.90
#